data_AF-A0A3D6ETC8-F1
#
_entry.id   AF-A0A3D6ETC8-F1
#
_cell.length_a   1.000
_cell.length_b   1.000
_cell.length_c   1.000
_cell.angle_alpha   90.00
_cell.angle_beta   90.00
_cell.angle_gamma   90.00
#
_symmetry.space_group_name_H-M   'P 1'
#
loop_
_entity.id
_entity.type
_entity.pdbx_description
1 polymer ?
#
loop_
_entity_poly.entity_id
_entity_poly.type
_entity_poly.pdbx_seq_one_letter_code
_entity_poly.pdbx_strand_id
1 'polypeptide(L)'
;MRKILLTLLLLIAFPVFASHIVGGEFELIHISGNKYRLNLIIYFDQINGALGAKDLGANVSIFRKRDKMLMSTVTLLLQNESNVPYTQPECSNGEIVTTKLLYTSELTLSAAQFNDPEGYFVVWQRCCRNYSISNIYSEMPGGTNTSAGQTF
;
A
#
# COMPACT_ATOMS: atom_id res chain seq x y z
N MET A 1 -20.53 -2.99 -41.19
CA MET A 1 -19.19 -3.52 -40.80
C MET A 1 -18.68 -2.96 -39.48
N ARG A 2 -18.59 -1.62 -39.30
CA ARG A 2 -18.08 -1.00 -38.06
C ARG A 2 -18.86 -1.34 -36.76
N LYS A 3 -20.19 -1.51 -36.84
CA LYS A 3 -21.03 -1.91 -35.70
C LYS A 3 -20.80 -3.36 -35.26
N ILE A 4 -20.61 -4.28 -36.20
CA ILE A 4 -20.35 -5.70 -35.93
C ILE A 4 -19.02 -5.87 -35.20
N LEU A 5 -17.98 -5.16 -35.64
CA LEU A 5 -16.67 -5.18 -34.99
C LEU A 5 -16.74 -4.68 -33.54
N LEU A 6 -17.54 -3.64 -33.27
CA LEU A 6 -17.73 -3.10 -31.92
C LEU A 6 -18.48 -4.10 -31.01
N THR A 7 -19.51 -4.76 -31.55
CA THR A 7 -20.25 -5.81 -30.83
C THR A 7 -19.36 -7.02 -30.54
N LEU A 8 -18.50 -7.41 -31.48
CA LEU A 8 -17.53 -8.49 -31.28
C LEU A 8 -16.49 -8.12 -30.21
N LEU A 9 -16.06 -6.86 -30.16
CA LEU A 9 -15.10 -6.37 -29.16
C LEU A 9 -15.68 -6.41 -27.74
N LEU A 10 -16.96 -6.07 -27.58
CA LEU A 10 -17.68 -6.11 -26.30
C LEU A 10 -17.89 -7.54 -25.78
N LEU A 11 -17.96 -8.53 -26.67
CA LEU A 11 -18.09 -9.95 -26.32
C LEU A 11 -16.76 -10.57 -25.82
N ILE A 12 -15.64 -9.87 -25.95
CA ILE A 12 -14.30 -10.32 -25.51
C ILE A 12 -13.91 -9.65 -24.18
N ALA A 13 -14.82 -8.96 -23.50
CA ALA A 13 -14.55 -8.39 -22.18
C ALA A 13 -14.37 -9.51 -21.14
N PHE A 14 -13.13 -9.79 -20.76
CA PHE A 14 -12.82 -10.72 -19.67
C PHE A 14 -13.08 -10.06 -18.31
N PRO A 15 -13.65 -10.79 -17.33
CA PRO A 15 -13.71 -10.30 -15.97
C PRO A 15 -12.29 -10.14 -15.42
N VAL A 16 -11.95 -8.95 -14.95
CA VAL A 16 -10.68 -8.68 -14.27
C VAL A 16 -10.93 -8.82 -12.77
N PHE A 17 -10.22 -9.74 -12.13
CA PHE A 17 -10.24 -9.88 -10.67
C PHE A 17 -9.14 -8.99 -10.08
N ALA A 18 -9.53 -8.06 -9.21
CA ALA A 18 -8.59 -7.29 -8.39
C ALA A 18 -8.48 -7.94 -7.01
N SER A 19 -7.27 -7.97 -6.46
CA SER A 19 -6.93 -8.68 -5.23
C SER A 19 -6.27 -7.71 -4.23
N HIS A 20 -6.51 -7.83 -2.91
CA HIS A 20 -6.37 -6.66 -2.05
C HIS A 20 -5.42 -6.75 -0.83
N ILE A 21 -4.73 -5.62 -0.64
CA ILE A 21 -4.12 -5.14 0.59
C ILE A 21 -5.22 -4.52 1.47
N VAL A 22 -5.72 -5.23 2.47
CA VAL A 22 -6.75 -4.76 3.43
C VAL A 22 -6.44 -3.36 3.97
N GLY A 23 -5.17 -3.10 4.27
CA GLY A 23 -4.65 -1.82 4.72
C GLY A 23 -3.17 -1.91 5.01
N GLY A 24 -2.61 -0.88 5.63
CA GLY A 24 -1.23 -0.90 6.08
C GLY A 24 -0.88 0.34 6.88
N GLU A 25 0.29 0.31 7.50
CA GLU A 25 0.78 1.37 8.36
C GLU A 25 2.29 1.51 8.21
N PHE A 26 2.80 2.69 8.55
CA PHE A 26 4.23 2.91 8.72
C PHE A 26 4.60 2.91 10.18
N GLU A 27 5.77 2.35 10.48
CA GLU A 27 6.39 2.43 11.80
C GLU A 27 7.82 2.92 11.62
N LEU A 28 8.21 3.92 12.43
CA LEU A 28 9.56 4.46 12.45
C LEU A 28 10.17 4.21 13.84
N ILE A 29 11.14 3.31 13.90
CA ILE A 29 11.83 2.95 15.14
C ILE A 29 13.18 3.64 15.19
N HIS A 30 13.47 4.34 16.29
CA HIS A 30 14.81 4.86 16.57
C HIS A 30 15.76 3.73 16.98
N ILE A 31 16.95 3.67 16.37
CA ILE A 31 17.97 2.67 16.71
C ILE A 31 19.08 3.32 17.56
N SER A 32 19.75 4.32 17.00
CA SER A 32 20.85 5.04 17.66
C SER A 32 21.22 6.29 16.86
N GLY A 33 21.60 7.38 17.54
CA GLY A 33 21.98 8.62 16.86
C GLY A 33 20.92 9.08 15.85
N ASN A 34 21.32 9.19 14.58
CA ASN A 34 20.46 9.51 13.45
C ASN A 34 20.05 8.28 12.61
N LYS A 35 20.25 7.05 13.11
CA LYS A 35 19.83 5.80 12.48
C LYS A 35 18.45 5.38 12.96
N TYR A 36 17.60 5.05 12.00
CA TYR A 36 16.23 4.61 12.21
C TYR A 36 15.93 3.37 11.37
N ARG A 37 14.97 2.57 11.82
CA ARG A 37 14.34 1.53 11.01
C ARG A 37 12.98 2.03 10.56
N LEU A 38 12.77 2.02 9.26
CA LEU A 38 11.47 2.30 8.66
C LEU A 38 10.82 0.99 8.25
N ASN A 39 9.63 0.76 8.78
CA ASN A 39 8.81 -0.40 8.51
C ASN A 39 7.56 0.04 7.76
N LEU A 40 7.22 -0.70 6.70
CA LEU A 40 5.91 -0.69 6.08
C LEU A 40 5.24 -2.03 6.41
N ILE A 41 4.15 -1.97 7.15
CA ILE A 41 3.36 -3.13 7.54
C ILE A 41 2.13 -3.14 6.66
N ILE A 42 1.94 -4.23 5.91
CA ILE A 42 0.80 -4.42 5.02
C ILE A 42 -0.05 -5.57 5.55
N TYR A 43 -1.36 -5.35 5.62
CA TYR A 43 -2.35 -6.38 5.91
C TYR A 43 -2.91 -6.89 4.58
N PHE A 44 -2.58 -8.13 4.24
CA PHE A 44 -2.89 -8.75 2.96
C PHE A 44 -4.01 -9.78 3.12
N ASP A 45 -5.03 -9.73 2.26
CA ASP A 45 -6.10 -10.74 2.25
C ASP A 45 -5.55 -12.04 1.66
N GLN A 46 -5.50 -13.11 2.46
CA GLN A 46 -4.95 -14.39 2.06
C GLN A 46 -5.90 -15.19 1.15
N ILE A 47 -7.21 -14.97 1.22
CA ILE A 47 -8.21 -15.73 0.47
C ILE A 47 -8.41 -15.11 -0.92
N ASN A 48 -8.56 -13.80 -0.98
CA ASN A 48 -8.88 -13.06 -2.20
C ASN A 48 -7.67 -12.38 -2.82
N GLY A 49 -6.53 -12.34 -2.13
CA GLY A 49 -5.26 -11.78 -2.60
C GLY A 49 -4.59 -12.62 -3.68
N ALA A 50 -4.15 -12.01 -4.77
CA ALA A 50 -3.40 -12.66 -5.82
C ALA A 50 -1.97 -12.83 -5.33
N LEU A 51 -1.38 -13.99 -5.52
CA LEU A 51 -0.01 -14.25 -5.09
C LEU A 51 1.00 -13.28 -5.73
N GLY A 52 0.78 -12.90 -6.99
CA GLY A 52 1.58 -11.88 -7.69
C GLY A 52 1.42 -10.45 -7.14
N ALA A 53 0.50 -10.25 -6.19
CA ALA A 53 0.29 -8.98 -5.53
C ALA A 53 1.18 -8.81 -4.28
N LYS A 54 2.09 -9.75 -3.97
CA LYS A 54 3.12 -9.57 -2.94
C LYS A 54 4.46 -9.20 -3.59
N ASP A 55 4.79 -7.92 -3.59
CA ASP A 55 6.05 -7.45 -4.15
C ASP A 55 7.20 -7.81 -3.19
N LEU A 56 8.40 -8.11 -3.71
CA LEU A 56 9.59 -8.40 -2.88
C LEU A 56 10.12 -7.16 -2.16
N GLY A 57 9.77 -5.97 -2.66
CA GLY A 57 10.14 -4.71 -2.04
C GLY A 57 9.16 -3.60 -2.38
N ALA A 58 9.13 -2.59 -1.51
CA ALA A 58 8.29 -1.41 -1.62
C ALA A 58 9.16 -0.15 -1.71
N ASN A 59 9.01 0.62 -2.80
CA ASN A 59 9.68 1.91 -2.94
C ASN A 59 8.84 2.99 -2.27
N VAL A 60 9.37 3.56 -1.20
CA VAL A 60 8.71 4.62 -0.42
C VAL A 60 9.47 5.93 -0.60
N SER A 61 8.75 7.04 -0.66
CA SER A 61 9.31 8.36 -0.89
C SER A 61 9.12 9.23 0.34
N ILE A 62 10.19 9.93 0.74
CA ILE A 62 10.18 10.86 1.87
C ILE A 62 10.12 12.27 1.32
N PHE A 63 9.15 13.05 1.76
CA PHE A 63 8.93 14.43 1.33
C PHE A 63 9.04 15.39 2.50
N ARG A 64 9.54 16.60 2.23
CA ARG A 64 9.50 17.72 3.18
C ARG A 64 8.10 18.30 3.25
N LYS A 65 7.62 18.57 4.46
CA LYS A 65 6.24 19.01 4.68
C LYS A 65 5.93 20.38 4.07
N ARG A 66 6.82 21.37 4.29
CA ARG A 66 6.62 22.77 3.87
C ARG A 66 6.25 22.94 2.40
N ASP A 67 6.97 22.26 1.51
CA ASP A 67 6.90 22.47 0.06
C ASP A 67 6.71 21.18 -0.75
N LYS A 68 6.49 20.05 -0.08
CA LYS A 68 6.32 18.72 -0.71
C LYS A 68 7.52 18.34 -1.60
N MET A 69 8.71 18.88 -1.29
CA MET A 69 9.94 18.53 -2.01
C MET A 69 10.33 17.08 -1.69
N LEU A 70 10.62 16.30 -2.74
CA LEU A 70 11.17 14.94 -2.58
C LEU A 70 12.56 15.01 -1.96
N MET A 71 12.73 14.37 -0.82
CA MET A 71 13.99 14.35 -0.08
C MET A 71 14.80 13.08 -0.35
N SER A 72 14.11 11.94 -0.45
CA SER A 72 14.74 10.62 -0.68
C SER A 72 13.71 9.59 -1.12
N THR A 73 14.18 8.52 -1.77
CA THR A 73 13.40 7.30 -2.02
C THR A 73 14.15 6.14 -1.38
N VAL A 74 13.44 5.31 -0.61
CA VAL A 74 13.98 4.16 0.11
C VAL A 74 13.25 2.92 -0.36
N THR A 75 14.01 1.86 -0.68
CA THR A 75 13.43 0.54 -0.94
C THR A 75 13.37 -0.23 0.37
N LEU A 76 12.16 -0.61 0.80
CA LEU A 76 11.91 -1.49 1.92
C LEU A 76 11.78 -2.92 1.39
N LEU A 77 12.53 -3.87 1.95
CA LEU A 77 12.51 -5.27 1.52
C LEU A 77 11.58 -6.08 2.42
N LEU A 78 10.82 -7.00 1.84
CA LEU A 78 10.00 -7.95 2.59
C LEU A 78 10.93 -8.81 3.47
N GLN A 79 10.68 -8.80 4.78
CA GLN A 79 11.47 -9.58 5.76
C GLN A 79 10.68 -10.71 6.39
N ASN A 80 9.38 -10.49 6.63
CA ASN A 80 8.59 -11.43 7.40
C ASN A 80 7.12 -11.42 6.93
N GLU A 81 6.50 -12.59 7.02
CA GLU A 81 5.07 -12.79 6.84
C GLU A 81 4.53 -13.54 8.05
N SER A 82 3.46 -13.04 8.67
CA SER A 82 2.79 -13.74 9.77
C SER A 82 1.30 -13.52 9.74
N ASN A 83 0.52 -14.47 10.24
CA ASN A 83 -0.93 -14.29 10.32
C ASN A 83 -1.29 -13.22 11.35
N VAL A 84 -2.29 -12.41 11.02
CA VAL A 84 -2.90 -11.48 11.97
C VAL A 84 -3.71 -12.29 12.98
N PRO A 85 -3.45 -12.18 14.29
CA PRO A 85 -4.30 -12.79 15.30
C PRO A 85 -5.58 -11.95 15.44
N TYR A 86 -6.73 -12.51 15.08
CA TYR A 86 -8.01 -11.85 15.31
C TYR A 86 -8.40 -11.89 16.79
N THR A 87 -8.96 -10.80 17.28
CA THR A 87 -9.45 -10.71 18.68
C THR A 87 -10.68 -11.59 18.92
N GLN A 88 -11.50 -11.81 17.89
CA GLN A 88 -12.74 -12.60 17.96
C GLN A 88 -12.82 -13.54 16.73
N PRO A 89 -12.03 -14.62 16.68
CA PRO A 89 -12.02 -15.54 15.54
C PRO A 89 -13.38 -16.22 15.31
N GLU A 90 -14.18 -16.41 16.36
CA GLU A 90 -15.52 -16.98 16.31
C GLU A 90 -16.54 -16.15 15.54
N CYS A 91 -16.26 -14.86 15.29
CA CYS A 91 -17.10 -13.98 14.47
C CYS A 91 -16.92 -14.20 12.96
N SER A 92 -16.02 -15.10 12.56
CA SER A 92 -15.74 -15.47 11.17
C SER A 92 -15.79 -16.99 11.04
N ASN A 93 -16.48 -17.50 10.03
CA ASN A 93 -16.45 -18.92 9.65
C ASN A 93 -15.30 -19.22 8.67
N GLY A 94 -14.23 -18.42 8.72
CA GLY A 94 -13.08 -18.54 7.83
C GLY A 94 -13.23 -17.77 6.51
N GLU A 95 -14.21 -16.86 6.40
CA GLU A 95 -14.36 -16.00 5.22
C GLU A 95 -13.28 -14.91 5.16
N ILE A 96 -12.57 -14.66 6.27
CA ILE A 96 -11.52 -13.63 6.35
C ILE A 96 -10.24 -14.24 6.95
N VAL A 97 -9.16 -14.24 6.16
CA VAL A 97 -7.81 -14.62 6.62
C VAL A 97 -6.84 -13.53 6.17
N THR A 98 -6.11 -12.94 7.11
CA THR A 98 -5.24 -11.79 6.85
C THR A 98 -3.80 -12.12 7.22
N THR A 99 -2.88 -11.93 6.29
CA THR A 99 -1.43 -12.03 6.51
C THR A 99 -0.85 -10.63 6.71
N LYS A 100 -0.07 -10.43 7.77
CA LYS A 100 0.78 -9.26 7.97
C LYS A 100 2.11 -9.45 7.24
N LEU A 101 2.40 -8.58 6.29
CA LEU A 101 3.67 -8.50 5.56
C LEU A 101 4.50 -7.36 6.14
N LEU A 102 5.73 -7.64 6.56
CA LEU A 102 6.65 -6.65 7.12
C LEU A 102 7.76 -6.35 6.11
N TYR A 103 7.76 -5.12 5.60
CA TYR A 103 8.83 -4.57 4.78
C TYR A 103 9.69 -3.65 5.64
N THR A 104 11.01 -3.80 5.59
CA THR A 104 11.93 -2.98 6.41
C THR A 104 13.10 -2.43 5.63
N SER A 105 13.62 -1.31 6.11
CA SER A 105 14.97 -0.83 5.78
C SER A 105 15.49 0.03 6.92
N GLU A 106 16.81 0.03 7.10
CA GLU A 106 17.48 0.99 7.98
C GLU A 106 17.92 2.20 7.17
N LEU A 107 17.69 3.39 7.72
CA LEU A 107 17.99 4.65 7.07
C LEU A 107 18.60 5.65 8.06
N THR A 108 19.34 6.59 7.51
CA THR A 108 20.00 7.66 8.28
C THR A 108 19.30 8.99 8.00
N LEU A 109 18.65 9.57 9.02
CA LEU A 109 18.02 10.88 8.94
C LEU A 109 18.99 11.96 9.42
N SER A 110 19.96 12.33 8.57
CA SER A 110 20.98 13.32 8.94
C SER A 110 20.36 14.71 9.16
N ALA A 111 20.79 15.44 10.19
CA ALA A 111 20.36 16.83 10.41
C ALA A 111 20.86 17.81 9.32
N ALA A 112 21.79 17.39 8.45
CA ALA A 112 22.16 18.19 7.29
C ALA A 112 21.05 18.20 6.21
N GLN A 113 20.27 17.13 6.12
CA GLN A 113 19.22 16.94 5.11
C GLN A 113 17.81 17.03 5.70
N PHE A 114 17.63 16.57 6.95
CA PHE A 114 16.36 16.44 7.65
C PHE A 114 16.25 17.42 8.83
N ASN A 115 16.40 18.73 8.57
CA ASN A 115 16.35 19.81 9.58
C ASN A 115 15.16 20.77 9.44
N ASP A 116 14.21 20.48 8.56
CA ASP A 116 13.06 21.35 8.38
C ASP A 116 12.17 21.33 9.65
N PRO A 117 11.83 22.49 10.23
CA PRO A 117 11.06 22.55 11.46
C PRO A 117 9.62 22.05 11.30
N GLU A 118 9.08 22.02 10.07
CA GLU A 118 7.75 21.45 9.81
C GLU A 118 7.79 19.92 9.66
N GLY A 119 8.98 19.34 9.55
CA GLY A 119 9.20 17.90 9.45
C GLY A 119 8.98 17.32 8.05
N TYR A 120 8.76 16.00 8.03
CA TYR A 120 8.79 15.18 6.82
C TYR A 120 7.68 14.13 6.88
N PHE A 121 7.22 13.68 5.72
CA PHE A 121 6.23 12.60 5.61
C PHE A 121 6.68 11.56 4.60
N VAL A 122 6.31 10.30 4.85
CA VAL A 122 6.61 9.16 3.98
C VAL A 122 5.37 8.80 3.19
N VAL A 123 5.55 8.52 1.90
CA VAL A 123 4.49 8.08 1.02
C VAL A 123 4.90 6.77 0.39
N TRP A 124 3.99 5.80 0.44
CA TRP A 124 4.02 4.64 -0.43
C TRP A 124 2.74 4.62 -1.25
N GLN A 125 2.89 4.32 -2.53
CA GLN A 125 1.76 4.16 -3.42
C GLN A 125 1.91 2.85 -4.17
N ARG A 126 0.79 2.16 -4.30
CA ARG A 126 0.66 1.02 -5.20
C ARG A 126 -0.55 1.28 -6.08
N CYS A 127 -0.43 0.94 -7.36
CA CYS A 127 -1.58 1.05 -8.23
C CYS A 127 -2.64 0.02 -7.84
N CYS A 128 -3.89 0.43 -8.12
CA CYS A 128 -5.10 -0.38 -8.09
C CYS A 128 -5.62 -0.68 -6.68
N ARG A 129 -6.61 0.11 -6.25
CA ARG A 129 -7.40 -0.14 -5.04
C ARG A 129 -8.50 -1.18 -5.32
N ASN A 130 -8.98 -1.85 -4.28
CA ASN A 130 -10.13 -2.76 -4.38
C ASN A 130 -11.45 -1.99 -4.50
N TYR A 131 -12.26 -2.36 -5.48
CA TYR A 131 -13.56 -1.78 -5.79
C TYR A 131 -14.73 -2.31 -4.93
N SER A 132 -14.52 -3.37 -4.13
CA SER A 132 -15.55 -3.91 -3.22
C SER A 132 -15.66 -3.18 -1.88
N ILE A 133 -14.79 -2.19 -1.63
CA ILE A 133 -14.75 -1.40 -0.40
C ILE A 133 -15.77 -0.27 -0.50
N SER A 134 -16.83 -0.33 0.30
CA SER A 134 -17.92 0.66 0.32
C SER A 134 -17.71 1.80 1.32
N ASN A 135 -16.74 1.70 2.23
CA ASN A 135 -16.57 2.60 3.36
C ASN A 135 -15.56 3.73 3.15
N ILE A 136 -15.00 3.90 1.94
CA ILE A 136 -14.12 5.01 1.60
C ILE A 136 -14.67 5.72 0.37
N TYR A 137 -15.07 6.97 0.56
CA TYR A 137 -15.57 7.81 -0.53
C TYR A 137 -14.42 8.18 -1.47
N SER A 138 -14.58 7.88 -2.76
CA SER A 138 -13.71 8.35 -3.84
C SER A 138 -14.54 9.26 -4.75
N GLU A 139 -14.06 10.47 -4.99
CA GLU A 139 -14.74 11.45 -5.85
C GLU A 139 -14.80 11.01 -7.32
N MET A 140 -13.96 10.05 -7.73
CA MET A 140 -13.87 9.57 -9.12
C MET A 140 -13.72 8.03 -9.16
N PRO A 141 -14.79 7.25 -8.90
CA PRO A 141 -14.71 5.78 -8.85
C PRO A 141 -14.32 5.12 -10.19
N GLY A 142 -14.50 5.81 -11.32
CA GLY A 142 -14.22 5.30 -12.68
C GLY A 142 -13.19 6.11 -13.47
N GLY A 143 -12.45 7.02 -12.84
CA GLY A 143 -11.43 7.83 -13.51
C GLY A 143 -10.09 7.10 -13.65
N THR A 144 -9.27 7.46 -14.65
CA THR A 144 -7.95 6.85 -14.91
C THR A 144 -6.91 7.04 -13.80
N ASN A 145 -7.23 7.83 -12.76
CA ASN A 145 -6.38 8.10 -11.59
C ASN A 145 -7.16 7.78 -10.30
N THR A 146 -7.50 6.51 -10.08
CA THR A 146 -8.12 6.04 -8.83
C THR A 146 -7.07 5.92 -7.72
N SER A 147 -6.62 7.07 -7.20
CA SER A 147 -5.69 7.16 -6.07
C SER A 147 -6.45 7.66 -4.84
N ALA A 148 -6.93 6.75 -3.99
CA ALA A 148 -7.43 7.12 -2.66
C ALA A 148 -6.32 6.83 -1.63
N GLY A 149 -5.70 7.87 -1.10
CA GLY A 149 -4.74 7.77 -0.01
C GLY A 149 -5.47 7.62 1.33
N GLN A 150 -5.03 6.69 2.18
CA GLN A 150 -5.27 6.79 3.61
C GLN A 150 -4.03 7.42 4.23
N THR A 151 -4.18 8.62 4.79
CA THR A 151 -3.21 9.19 5.72
C THR A 151 -3.48 8.57 7.09
N PHE A 152 -2.49 7.87 7.64
CA PHE A 152 -2.46 7.47 9.04
C PHE A 152 -1.59 8.47 9.82
#